data_AF-A0A2L2LI90-F1
#
_entry.id   AF-A0A2L2LI90-F1
#
_cell.length_a   1.000
_cell.length_b   1.000
_cell.length_c   1.000
_cell.angle_alpha   90.00
_cell.angle_beta   90.00
_cell.angle_gamma   90.00
#
_symmetry.space_group_name_H-M   'P 1'
#
loop_
_entity.id
_entity.type
_entity.pdbx_description
1 polymer ?
#
loop_
_entity_poly.entity_id
_entity_poly.type
_entity_poly.pdbx_seq_one_letter_code
_entity_poly.pdbx_strand_id
1 'polypeptide(L)'
;MAGFWYQSNTQIHDPNGRPYIGARAYFYKGGTTTPITVYKSFDLGSINAHPNPLMTDGNGFWPPVYFNEDDEFFRVRITTSQGVLIVDADGIPIVGPAGGGGGGSTTPVDPDAVSKTGDLKHRYGEGFVAGWARCNGRTIGSATSGATERANSDTQALFEFLWNADPNLAVIGGRGATALADWSANKQLTLPDMRGRTLVGLDIMGNVAANVLVYAAALGWAGGVDRHVLTIAEMPSHTHTGSTSADGYHQHLIPTNNNNDGGPNAISAGDTGPNQFDKFTDGAGLHTHTLTTDATGGGAAHNNLQPSMAVTIYIRL
;
A
#
# COMPACT_ATOMS: atom_id res chain seq x y z
N MET A 1 -12.24 18.35 28.06
CA MET A 1 -12.10 16.87 28.10
C MET A 1 -12.30 16.44 29.56
N ALA A 2 -12.28 15.16 29.94
CA ALA A 2 -12.78 14.75 31.27
C ALA A 2 -11.64 14.42 32.26
N GLY A 3 -11.58 15.13 33.39
CA GLY A 3 -10.65 14.85 34.48
C GLY A 3 -11.14 13.72 35.38
N PHE A 4 -10.28 12.75 35.73
CA PHE A 4 -10.66 11.62 36.59
C PHE A 4 -10.36 11.91 38.06
N TRP A 5 -11.33 11.66 38.94
CA TRP A 5 -11.12 11.87 40.38
C TRP A 5 -10.19 10.81 40.95
N TYR A 6 -9.14 11.23 41.66
CA TYR A 6 -8.10 10.36 42.23
C TYR A 6 -8.59 9.31 43.26
N GLN A 7 -9.76 9.50 43.88
CA GLN A 7 -10.37 8.52 44.79
C GLN A 7 -11.45 7.65 44.11
N SER A 8 -11.60 7.73 42.80
CA SER A 8 -12.52 6.85 42.09
C SER A 8 -12.05 5.40 42.19
N ASN A 9 -12.98 4.47 42.45
CA ASN A 9 -12.70 3.04 42.63
C ASN A 9 -11.73 2.71 43.79
N THR A 10 -11.58 3.63 44.76
CA THR A 10 -10.80 3.38 45.97
C THR A 10 -11.72 3.40 47.21
N GLN A 11 -11.17 2.95 48.34
CA GLN A 11 -11.80 3.00 49.66
C GLN A 11 -11.00 3.94 50.57
N ILE A 12 -11.71 4.63 51.46
CA ILE A 12 -11.11 5.36 52.58
C ILE A 12 -11.39 4.55 53.85
N HIS A 13 -10.36 4.33 54.66
CA HIS A 13 -10.43 3.54 55.89
C HIS A 13 -10.41 4.43 57.13
N ASP A 14 -11.09 3.99 58.18
CA ASP A 14 -11.04 4.60 59.51
C ASP A 14 -9.73 4.25 60.25
N PRO A 15 -9.45 4.86 61.42
CA PRO A 15 -8.25 4.55 62.21
C PRO A 15 -8.13 3.09 62.66
N ASN A 16 -9.20 2.30 62.57
CA ASN A 16 -9.23 0.87 62.91
C ASN A 16 -9.12 -0.03 61.66
N GLY A 17 -8.87 0.54 60.47
CA GLY A 17 -8.74 -0.18 59.21
C GLY A 17 -10.05 -0.63 58.59
N ARG A 18 -11.21 -0.12 59.02
CA ARG A 18 -12.52 -0.43 58.43
C ARG A 18 -12.88 0.61 57.36
N PRO A 19 -13.39 0.20 56.19
CA PRO A 19 -13.81 1.15 55.16
C PRO A 19 -15.02 1.98 55.64
N TYR A 20 -15.05 3.26 55.27
CA TYR A 20 -16.19 4.13 55.56
C TYR A 20 -17.36 3.84 54.63
N ILE A 21 -18.27 2.96 55.06
CA ILE A 21 -19.50 2.63 54.34
C ILE A 21 -20.53 3.77 54.50
N GLY A 22 -21.13 4.18 53.38
CA GLY A 22 -22.08 5.28 53.32
C GLY A 22 -21.45 6.66 53.51
N ALA A 23 -20.14 6.81 53.32
CA ALA A 23 -19.49 8.11 53.29
C ALA A 23 -20.06 8.97 52.16
N ARG A 24 -20.07 10.30 52.36
CA ARG A 24 -20.64 11.28 51.43
C ARG A 24 -19.56 12.21 50.91
N ALA A 25 -19.36 12.25 49.60
CA ALA A 25 -18.50 13.19 48.92
C ALA A 25 -19.33 14.31 48.29
N TYR A 26 -19.01 15.54 48.66
CA TYR A 26 -19.58 16.77 48.13
C TYR A 26 -18.56 17.43 47.21
N PHE A 27 -18.96 17.73 45.99
CA PHE A 27 -18.10 18.36 45.00
C PHE A 27 -18.56 19.80 44.74
N TYR A 28 -17.61 20.74 44.72
CA TYR A 28 -17.85 22.15 44.47
C TYR A 28 -16.86 22.71 43.45
N LYS A 29 -17.20 23.85 42.84
CA LYS A 29 -16.23 24.62 42.04
C LYS A 29 -15.11 25.13 42.95
N GLY A 30 -13.87 25.10 42.45
CA GLY A 30 -12.69 25.54 43.21
C GLY A 30 -12.86 26.93 43.81
N GLY A 31 -12.43 27.10 45.06
CA GLY A 31 -12.56 28.35 45.81
C GLY A 31 -13.98 28.71 46.26
N THR A 32 -14.97 27.83 46.04
CA THR A 32 -16.39 28.12 46.34
C THR A 32 -17.08 26.98 47.09
N THR A 33 -18.34 27.21 47.47
CA THR A 33 -19.29 26.18 47.94
C THR A 33 -20.40 25.91 46.92
N THR A 34 -20.25 26.40 45.69
CA THR A 34 -21.19 26.16 44.61
C THR A 34 -21.01 24.74 44.07
N PRO A 35 -22.06 23.89 44.05
CA PRO A 35 -21.96 22.53 43.53
C PRO A 35 -21.40 22.50 42.11
N ILE A 36 -20.43 21.62 41.85
CA ILE A 36 -19.96 21.26 40.51
C ILE A 36 -20.65 19.97 40.07
N THR A 37 -20.97 19.85 38.78
CA THR A 37 -21.51 18.61 38.24
C THR A 37 -20.37 17.64 37.97
N VAL A 38 -20.50 16.42 38.47
CA VAL A 38 -19.57 15.32 38.21
C VAL A 38 -20.31 14.17 37.54
N TYR A 39 -19.60 13.30 36.84
CA TYR A 39 -20.20 12.35 35.89
C TYR A 39 -19.74 10.91 36.13
N LYS A 40 -20.60 9.97 35.75
CA LYS A 40 -20.41 8.51 35.85
C LYS A 40 -19.42 7.96 34.82
N SER A 41 -19.24 8.67 33.71
CA SER A 41 -18.42 8.25 32.58
C SER A 41 -17.66 9.46 32.01
N PHE A 42 -16.70 9.16 31.12
CA PHE A 42 -15.96 10.19 30.39
C PHE A 42 -16.84 10.99 29.40
N ASP A 43 -17.98 10.42 29.00
CA ASP A 43 -18.95 11.05 28.11
C ASP A 43 -19.85 11.99 28.91
N LEU A 44 -19.43 13.25 29.00
CA LEU A 44 -20.08 14.25 29.82
C LEU A 44 -21.49 14.55 29.30
N GLY A 45 -22.47 14.57 30.19
CA GLY A 45 -23.86 14.81 29.79
C GLY A 45 -24.82 14.66 30.96
N SER A 46 -26.00 15.27 30.86
CA SER A 46 -27.01 15.27 31.93
C SER A 46 -27.45 13.86 32.34
N ILE A 47 -27.48 12.91 31.40
CA ILE A 47 -27.80 11.50 31.68
C ILE A 47 -26.72 10.79 32.52
N ASN A 48 -25.46 11.24 32.39
CA ASN A 48 -24.32 10.68 33.10
C ASN A 48 -24.00 11.45 34.38
N ALA A 49 -24.77 12.49 34.74
CA ALA A 49 -24.53 13.26 35.96
C ALA A 49 -24.72 12.39 37.21
N HIS A 50 -23.79 12.52 38.14
CA HIS A 50 -23.90 11.97 39.49
C HIS A 50 -24.72 12.89 40.39
N PRO A 51 -25.41 12.32 41.40
CA PRO A 51 -25.98 13.12 42.47
C PRO A 51 -24.85 13.77 43.31
N ASN A 52 -25.16 14.90 43.93
CA ASN A 52 -24.28 15.58 44.89
C ASN A 52 -25.07 15.80 46.19
N PRO A 53 -24.76 15.09 47.29
CA PRO A 53 -23.56 14.27 47.52
C PRO A 53 -23.57 12.91 46.82
N LEU A 54 -22.37 12.45 46.47
CA LEU A 54 -22.08 11.08 46.04
C LEU A 54 -21.87 10.19 47.26
N MET A 55 -22.29 8.92 47.21
CA MET A 55 -22.11 7.96 48.30
C MET A 55 -21.24 6.78 47.89
N THR A 56 -20.50 6.22 48.85
CA THR A 56 -19.81 4.94 48.65
C THR A 56 -20.80 3.77 48.56
N ASP A 57 -20.41 2.69 47.90
CA ASP A 57 -21.20 1.45 47.85
C ASP A 57 -21.23 0.67 49.20
N GLY A 58 -21.87 -0.51 49.19
CA GLY A 58 -21.97 -1.39 50.36
C GLY A 58 -20.64 -1.94 50.89
N ASN A 59 -19.56 -1.81 50.11
CA ASN A 59 -18.20 -2.17 50.48
C ASN A 59 -17.34 -0.94 50.79
N GLY A 60 -17.85 0.29 50.68
CA GLY A 60 -17.11 1.52 50.94
C GLY A 60 -16.29 2.03 49.75
N PHE A 61 -16.50 1.51 48.54
CA PHE A 61 -15.85 2.02 47.33
C PHE A 61 -16.58 3.26 46.79
N TRP A 62 -15.81 4.23 46.32
CA TRP A 62 -16.35 5.31 45.49
C TRP A 62 -16.58 4.81 44.06
N PRO A 63 -17.73 5.13 43.43
CA PRO A 63 -17.90 4.86 42.02
C PRO A 63 -16.95 5.72 41.17
N PRO A 64 -16.77 5.41 39.88
CA PRO A 64 -16.04 6.27 38.96
C PRO A 64 -16.62 7.69 38.92
N VAL A 65 -15.77 8.70 39.09
CA VAL A 65 -16.14 10.11 39.01
C VAL A 65 -15.26 10.83 38.00
N TYR A 66 -15.93 11.48 37.05
CA TYR A 66 -15.31 12.31 36.01
C TYR A 66 -15.78 13.76 36.16
N PHE A 67 -14.91 14.71 35.84
CA PHE A 67 -15.15 16.15 35.87
C PHE A 67 -15.09 16.74 34.46
N ASN A 68 -15.75 17.88 34.24
CA ASN A 68 -15.45 18.71 33.07
C ASN A 68 -14.19 19.52 33.31
N GLU A 69 -13.19 19.42 32.42
CA GLU A 69 -11.98 20.25 32.49
C GLU A 69 -12.25 21.75 32.36
N ASP A 70 -13.34 22.17 31.71
CA ASP A 70 -13.69 23.59 31.58
C ASP A 70 -13.95 24.26 32.95
N ASP A 71 -14.19 23.47 34.00
CA ASP A 71 -14.35 23.98 35.36
C ASP A 71 -12.99 24.23 36.07
N GLU A 72 -11.86 23.88 35.43
CA GLU A 72 -10.44 24.09 35.82
C GLU A 72 -10.00 23.50 37.18
N PHE A 73 -10.69 23.82 38.27
CA PHE A 73 -10.38 23.41 39.63
C PHE A 73 -11.65 22.99 40.39
N PHE A 74 -11.51 22.03 41.29
CA PHE A 74 -12.59 21.60 42.17
C PHE A 74 -12.20 21.60 43.65
N ARG A 75 -13.22 21.64 44.49
CA ARG A 75 -13.16 21.36 45.92
C ARG A 75 -13.94 20.08 46.20
N VAL A 76 -13.39 19.22 47.04
CA VAL A 76 -14.10 18.04 47.54
C VAL A 76 -14.16 18.07 49.06
N ARG A 77 -15.35 17.82 49.60
CA ARG A 77 -15.59 17.63 51.02
C ARG A 77 -16.17 16.25 51.25
N ILE A 78 -15.47 15.41 52.00
CA ILE A 78 -15.91 14.05 52.32
C ILE A 78 -16.30 14.00 53.79
N THR A 79 -17.48 13.47 54.08
CA THR A 79 -17.96 13.21 55.44
C THR A 79 -18.27 11.73 55.65
N THR A 80 -18.26 11.29 56.90
CA THR A 80 -18.84 10.00 57.29
C THR A 80 -20.35 9.98 56.99
N SER A 81 -20.97 8.81 57.10
CA SER A 81 -22.43 8.67 57.00
C SER A 81 -23.19 9.51 58.05
N GLN A 82 -22.54 9.85 59.17
CA GLN A 82 -23.05 10.69 60.25
C GLN A 82 -22.69 12.18 60.11
N GLY A 83 -22.03 12.59 59.01
CA GLY A 83 -21.71 13.99 58.72
C GLY A 83 -20.44 14.52 59.38
N VAL A 84 -19.62 13.66 59.99
CA VAL A 84 -18.30 14.04 60.53
C VAL A 84 -17.33 14.23 59.38
N LEU A 85 -16.55 15.31 59.39
CA LEU A 85 -15.59 15.62 58.34
C LEU A 85 -14.44 14.60 58.29
N ILE A 86 -14.14 14.08 57.09
CA ILE A 86 -12.98 13.22 56.82
C ILE A 86 -11.93 13.99 56.03
N VAL A 87 -12.34 14.63 54.92
CA VAL A 87 -11.47 15.40 54.02
C VAL A 87 -12.17 16.69 53.62
N ASP A 88 -11.46 17.80 53.63
CA ASP A 88 -11.84 19.03 52.95
C ASP A 88 -10.61 19.53 52.19
N ALA A 89 -10.67 19.49 50.86
CA ALA A 89 -9.56 19.86 50.00
C ALA A 89 -10.08 20.72 48.86
N ASP A 90 -9.48 21.90 48.70
CA ASP A 90 -9.84 22.93 47.72
C ASP A 90 -8.66 23.21 46.78
N GLY A 91 -8.96 23.78 45.61
CA GLY A 91 -7.97 24.15 44.61
C GLY A 91 -7.32 22.95 43.91
N ILE A 92 -8.01 21.80 43.88
CA ILE A 92 -7.47 20.62 43.19
C ILE A 92 -7.66 20.82 41.69
N PRO A 93 -6.60 20.74 40.87
CA PRO A 93 -6.72 20.92 39.43
C PRO A 93 -7.48 19.75 38.80
N ILE A 94 -8.39 20.07 37.88
CA ILE A 94 -9.05 19.10 37.02
C ILE A 94 -8.12 18.83 35.83
N VAL A 95 -7.38 17.74 35.91
CA VAL A 95 -6.46 17.32 34.84
C VAL A 95 -7.06 16.08 34.18
N GLY A 96 -7.52 16.20 32.95
CA GLY A 96 -7.75 15.03 32.12
C GLY A 96 -6.50 14.63 31.34
N PRO A 97 -6.57 13.56 30.53
CA PRO A 97 -5.42 13.09 29.78
C PRO A 97 -4.78 14.24 28.99
N ALA A 98 -3.46 14.36 28.97
CA ALA A 98 -2.81 15.49 28.34
C ALA A 98 -3.14 15.57 26.84
N GLY A 99 -3.98 16.54 26.45
CA GLY A 99 -4.28 16.87 25.06
C GLY A 99 -3.10 17.54 24.39
N GLY A 100 -2.07 16.77 24.04
CA GLY A 100 -0.99 17.23 23.18
C GLY A 100 -1.50 17.43 21.75
N GLY A 101 -1.97 18.63 21.43
CA GLY A 101 -1.94 19.30 20.12
C GLY A 101 -1.99 18.47 18.82
N GLY A 102 -2.76 17.39 18.78
CA GLY A 102 -3.03 16.60 17.59
C GLY A 102 -4.48 16.18 17.64
N GLY A 103 -5.27 16.52 16.61
CA GLY A 103 -6.69 16.21 16.51
C GLY A 103 -6.97 14.70 16.46
N GLY A 104 -6.85 14.05 17.61
CA GLY A 104 -7.32 12.70 17.88
C GLY A 104 -8.53 12.79 18.80
N SER A 105 -9.67 12.31 18.31
CA SER A 105 -10.91 12.17 19.07
C SER A 105 -10.67 11.51 20.43
N THR A 106 -11.34 12.01 21.48
CA THR A 106 -11.26 11.55 22.88
C THR A 106 -12.11 10.29 23.16
N THR A 107 -12.53 9.57 22.12
CA THR A 107 -12.99 8.18 22.21
C THR A 107 -11.75 7.32 22.51
N PRO A 108 -11.82 6.19 23.25
CA PRO A 108 -10.81 5.16 23.12
C PRO A 108 -10.58 4.97 21.62
N VAL A 109 -9.36 5.23 21.13
CA VAL A 109 -9.07 4.93 19.74
C VAL A 109 -9.43 3.46 19.58
N ASP A 110 -10.41 3.19 18.72
CA ASP A 110 -10.73 1.81 18.39
C ASP A 110 -9.38 1.17 17.99
N PRO A 111 -8.90 0.13 18.70
CA PRO A 111 -7.64 -0.50 18.36
C PRO A 111 -7.63 -1.04 16.92
N ASP A 112 -8.80 -1.15 16.29
CA ASP A 112 -8.95 -1.48 14.87
C ASP A 112 -8.86 -0.26 13.94
N ALA A 113 -8.95 0.97 14.47
CA ALA A 113 -8.78 2.22 13.73
C ALA A 113 -7.30 2.61 13.52
N VAL A 114 -6.36 1.86 14.09
CA VAL A 114 -4.91 2.06 13.92
C VAL A 114 -4.29 0.91 13.12
N SER A 115 -3.26 1.22 12.33
CA SER A 115 -2.52 0.19 11.58
C SER A 115 -1.92 -0.85 12.53
N LYS A 116 -2.17 -2.11 12.22
CA LYS A 116 -1.71 -3.29 12.96
C LYS A 116 -0.46 -3.87 12.31
N THR A 117 0.29 -4.66 13.08
CA THR A 117 1.46 -5.39 12.57
C THR A 117 1.12 -6.14 11.29
N GLY A 118 1.95 -5.98 10.26
CA GLY A 118 1.74 -6.58 8.94
C GLY A 118 1.03 -5.67 7.93
N ASP A 119 0.37 -4.60 8.37
CA ASP A 119 -0.27 -3.64 7.47
C ASP A 119 0.77 -2.91 6.60
N LEU A 120 0.39 -2.65 5.36
CA LEU A 120 1.22 -1.93 4.40
C LEU A 120 0.76 -0.49 4.24
N LYS A 121 1.71 0.41 4.04
CA LYS A 121 1.44 1.77 3.57
C LYS A 121 2.45 2.24 2.54
N HIS A 122 1.98 3.14 1.68
CA HIS A 122 2.83 3.90 0.78
C HIS A 122 3.23 5.23 1.43
N ARG A 123 4.44 5.70 1.15
CA ARG A 123 4.90 7.04 1.54
C ARG A 123 5.75 7.64 0.43
N TYR A 124 5.45 8.89 0.06
CA TYR A 124 6.31 9.68 -0.81
C TYR A 124 7.50 10.23 0.01
N GLY A 125 8.60 9.47 0.00
CA GLY A 125 9.79 9.76 0.77
C GLY A 125 10.54 8.50 1.17
N GLU A 126 11.80 8.69 1.53
CA GLU A 126 12.73 7.62 1.88
C GLU A 126 13.20 7.78 3.33
N GLY A 127 13.73 6.70 3.90
CA GLY A 127 14.37 6.72 5.21
C GLY A 127 13.68 5.89 6.28
N PHE A 128 14.08 6.12 7.52
CA PHE A 128 13.55 5.41 8.67
C PHE A 128 12.21 6.01 9.12
N VAL A 129 11.28 5.14 9.53
CA VAL A 129 10.02 5.55 10.14
C VAL A 129 9.80 4.72 11.39
N ALA A 130 9.67 5.37 12.54
CA ALA A 130 9.42 4.68 13.81
C ALA A 130 8.14 3.85 13.73
N GLY A 131 8.20 2.60 14.21
CA GLY A 131 7.09 1.64 14.12
C GLY A 131 6.91 0.98 12.74
N TRP A 132 7.78 1.24 11.77
CA TRP A 132 7.69 0.64 10.43
C TRP A 132 9.05 0.11 9.96
N ALA A 133 9.02 -0.84 9.03
CA ALA A 133 10.17 -1.32 8.27
C ALA A 133 9.88 -1.23 6.77
N ARG A 134 10.91 -1.11 5.92
CA ARG A 134 10.72 -1.04 4.44
C ARG A 134 10.63 -2.44 3.85
N CYS A 135 9.70 -2.66 2.92
CA CYS A 135 9.59 -3.92 2.17
C CYS A 135 10.66 -4.01 1.07
N ASN A 136 11.93 -4.17 1.47
CA ASN A 136 13.10 -4.01 0.62
C ASN A 136 13.97 -5.28 0.50
N GLY A 137 13.47 -6.43 0.94
CA GLY A 137 14.21 -7.71 0.90
C GLY A 137 15.35 -7.85 1.92
N ARG A 138 15.62 -6.83 2.75
CA ARG A 138 16.59 -6.92 3.86
C ARG A 138 15.97 -7.69 5.04
N THR A 139 16.72 -7.81 6.13
CA THR A 139 16.32 -8.62 7.27
C THR A 139 15.85 -7.80 8.48
N ILE A 140 14.92 -8.38 9.25
CA ILE A 140 14.54 -7.96 10.61
C ILE A 140 14.92 -9.03 11.64
N GLY A 141 15.08 -8.65 12.90
CA GLY A 141 15.40 -9.55 13.99
C GLY A 141 15.62 -8.82 15.30
N SER A 142 15.97 -9.57 16.35
CA SER A 142 16.25 -9.01 17.68
C SER A 142 17.36 -7.95 17.68
N ALA A 143 17.49 -7.21 18.77
CA ALA A 143 18.51 -6.17 18.92
C ALA A 143 19.96 -6.68 18.71
N THR A 144 20.20 -7.98 18.93
CA THR A 144 21.51 -8.63 18.79
C THR A 144 21.61 -9.51 17.54
N SER A 145 20.55 -9.63 16.75
CA SER A 145 20.50 -10.52 15.57
C SER A 145 21.42 -10.12 14.42
N GLY A 146 21.86 -8.84 14.37
CA GLY A 146 22.62 -8.30 13.24
C GLY A 146 21.79 -8.08 11.97
N ALA A 147 20.45 -8.02 12.10
CA ALA A 147 19.54 -7.75 10.99
C ALA A 147 19.82 -6.39 10.30
N THR A 148 19.64 -6.36 8.97
CA THR A 148 20.17 -5.30 8.10
C THR A 148 19.18 -4.18 7.79
N GLU A 149 17.87 -4.42 7.86
CA GLU A 149 16.88 -3.34 7.85
C GLU A 149 16.68 -2.81 9.26
N ARG A 150 16.49 -3.72 10.23
CA ARG A 150 16.22 -3.37 11.62
C ARG A 150 16.55 -4.51 12.57
N ALA A 151 17.61 -4.34 13.35
CA ALA A 151 17.96 -5.17 14.49
C ALA A 151 17.45 -4.49 15.77
N ASN A 152 16.23 -4.82 16.22
CA ASN A 152 15.62 -4.21 17.40
C ASN A 152 14.53 -5.11 17.97
N SER A 153 14.32 -5.09 19.30
CA SER A 153 13.27 -5.87 19.96
C SER A 153 11.86 -5.52 19.49
N ASP A 154 11.65 -4.30 18.98
CA ASP A 154 10.35 -3.85 18.48
C ASP A 154 9.90 -4.54 17.18
N THR A 155 10.76 -5.34 16.55
CA THR A 155 10.38 -6.12 15.37
C THR A 155 9.84 -7.50 15.70
N GLN A 156 9.73 -7.88 16.99
CA GLN A 156 9.31 -9.23 17.36
C GLN A 156 7.93 -9.59 16.80
N ALA A 157 6.95 -8.70 16.97
CA ALA A 157 5.59 -8.92 16.50
C ALA A 157 5.56 -9.15 14.99
N LEU A 158 6.24 -8.29 14.21
CA LEU A 158 6.34 -8.46 12.76
C LEU A 158 7.12 -9.71 12.35
N PHE A 159 8.19 -10.06 13.06
CA PHE A 159 8.94 -11.30 12.81
C PHE A 159 8.02 -12.51 12.95
N GLU A 160 7.28 -12.60 14.06
CA GLU A 160 6.34 -13.71 14.30
C GLU A 160 5.19 -13.72 13.31
N PHE A 161 4.65 -12.56 12.94
CA PHE A 161 3.62 -12.44 11.91
C PHE A 161 4.09 -12.98 10.56
N LEU A 162 5.20 -12.43 10.03
CA LEU A 162 5.72 -12.81 8.71
C LEU A 162 6.21 -14.26 8.68
N TRP A 163 6.80 -14.74 9.77
CA TRP A 163 7.23 -16.13 9.88
C TRP A 163 6.05 -17.09 9.69
N ASN A 164 4.90 -16.81 10.29
CA ASN A 164 3.72 -17.65 10.12
C ASN A 164 2.99 -17.42 8.78
N ALA A 165 2.95 -16.18 8.30
CA ALA A 165 2.17 -15.81 7.12
C ALA A 165 2.82 -16.25 5.80
N ASP A 166 4.14 -16.13 5.67
CA ASP A 166 4.86 -16.46 4.45
C ASP A 166 6.00 -17.47 4.73
N PRO A 167 5.79 -18.76 4.42
CA PRO A 167 6.81 -19.78 4.61
C PRO A 167 8.01 -19.63 3.67
N ASN A 168 7.88 -18.87 2.57
CA ASN A 168 8.95 -18.68 1.58
C ASN A 168 9.95 -17.60 1.99
N LEU A 169 9.61 -16.75 2.96
CA LEU A 169 10.59 -15.82 3.53
C LEU A 169 11.71 -16.60 4.22
N ALA A 170 12.94 -16.27 3.86
CA ALA A 170 14.13 -16.93 4.35
C ALA A 170 14.42 -16.52 5.80
N VAL A 171 14.62 -17.52 6.66
CA VAL A 171 15.20 -17.33 7.99
C VAL A 171 16.69 -17.64 7.90
N ILE A 172 17.53 -16.67 8.26
CA ILE A 172 18.99 -16.85 8.24
C ILE A 172 19.38 -17.93 9.26
N GLY A 173 20.12 -18.93 8.80
CA GLY A 173 20.43 -20.14 9.59
C GLY A 173 19.35 -21.22 9.52
N GLY A 174 18.35 -21.06 8.65
CA GLY A 174 17.27 -22.02 8.44
C GLY A 174 16.09 -21.80 9.38
N ARG A 175 14.89 -22.11 8.88
CA ARG A 175 13.63 -22.00 9.62
C ARG A 175 13.52 -23.12 10.65
N GLY A 176 13.23 -22.77 11.90
CA GLY A 176 13.08 -23.70 13.01
C GLY A 176 11.63 -24.19 13.19
N ALA A 177 11.33 -24.69 14.39
CA ALA A 177 10.03 -25.27 14.71
C ALA A 177 8.94 -24.21 14.97
N THR A 178 9.29 -23.07 15.56
CA THR A 178 8.36 -21.98 15.86
C THR A 178 9.02 -20.63 15.67
N ALA A 179 8.22 -19.61 15.36
CA ALA A 179 8.69 -18.24 15.23
C ALA A 179 9.41 -17.75 16.50
N LEU A 180 8.83 -18.02 17.69
CA LEU A 180 9.41 -17.60 18.97
C LEU A 180 10.77 -18.27 19.25
N ALA A 181 10.95 -19.53 18.84
CA ALA A 181 12.23 -20.22 18.98
C ALA A 181 13.30 -19.60 18.07
N ASP A 182 12.95 -19.31 16.80
CA ASP A 182 13.86 -18.65 15.87
C ASP A 182 14.20 -17.21 16.31
N TRP A 183 13.22 -16.48 16.86
CA TRP A 183 13.43 -15.17 17.48
C TRP A 183 14.38 -15.24 18.67
N SER A 184 14.13 -16.16 19.60
CA SER A 184 14.95 -16.34 20.81
C SER A 184 16.39 -16.79 20.48
N ALA A 185 16.55 -17.49 19.35
CA ALA A 185 17.86 -17.85 18.80
C ALA A 185 18.57 -16.68 18.07
N ASN A 186 18.01 -15.47 18.11
CA ASN A 186 18.51 -14.27 17.42
C ASN A 186 18.66 -14.45 15.90
N LYS A 187 17.83 -15.31 15.29
CA LYS A 187 17.81 -15.45 13.84
C LYS A 187 17.21 -14.21 13.19
N GLN A 188 17.53 -14.04 11.92
CA GLN A 188 17.03 -12.95 11.10
C GLN A 188 16.00 -13.49 10.10
N LEU A 189 14.93 -12.74 9.86
CA LEU A 189 13.92 -13.06 8.84
C LEU A 189 14.01 -12.03 7.72
N THR A 190 14.03 -12.49 6.46
CA THR A 190 13.97 -11.58 5.30
C THR A 190 12.58 -10.97 5.18
N LEU A 191 12.51 -9.68 4.91
CA LEU A 191 11.28 -8.97 4.58
C LEU A 191 10.85 -9.28 3.13
N PRO A 192 9.55 -9.16 2.80
CA PRO A 192 9.09 -9.10 1.42
C PRO A 192 9.86 -8.03 0.63
N ASP A 193 10.22 -8.34 -0.62
CA ASP A 193 10.92 -7.40 -1.51
C ASP A 193 9.96 -6.83 -2.55
N MET A 194 9.44 -5.64 -2.28
CA MET A 194 8.47 -4.94 -3.12
C MET A 194 9.11 -3.86 -4.00
N ARG A 195 10.45 -3.82 -4.08
CA ARG A 195 11.16 -2.82 -4.89
C ARG A 195 10.85 -3.02 -6.38
N GLY A 196 10.37 -1.97 -7.05
CA GLY A 196 10.06 -2.00 -8.48
C GLY A 196 8.88 -2.91 -8.86
N ARG A 197 8.04 -3.30 -7.90
CA ARG A 197 6.91 -4.21 -8.13
C ARG A 197 5.58 -3.48 -8.02
N THR A 198 4.66 -3.85 -8.92
CA THR A 198 3.23 -3.55 -8.75
C THR A 198 2.62 -4.61 -7.84
N LEU A 199 1.88 -4.18 -6.81
CA LEU A 199 1.17 -5.11 -5.93
C LEU A 199 -0.11 -5.60 -6.59
N VAL A 200 -0.37 -6.89 -6.47
CA VAL A 200 -1.58 -7.56 -6.93
C VAL A 200 -2.20 -8.33 -5.77
N GLY A 201 -3.52 -8.51 -5.78
CA GLY A 201 -4.17 -9.39 -4.81
C GLY A 201 -3.77 -10.85 -5.04
N LEU A 202 -3.82 -11.66 -3.98
CA LEU A 202 -3.72 -13.11 -4.16
C LEU A 202 -4.89 -13.59 -5.02
N ASP A 203 -4.69 -14.65 -5.80
CA ASP A 203 -5.75 -15.17 -6.66
C ASP A 203 -6.85 -15.90 -5.85
N ILE A 204 -6.53 -16.30 -4.60
CA ILE A 204 -7.43 -17.02 -3.68
C ILE A 204 -8.13 -16.07 -2.70
N MET A 205 -7.40 -15.22 -1.97
CA MET A 205 -7.92 -14.23 -1.00
C MET A 205 -9.05 -14.74 -0.07
N GLY A 206 -8.90 -15.96 0.45
CA GLY A 206 -9.88 -16.58 1.35
C GLY A 206 -11.12 -17.16 0.64
N ASN A 207 -11.11 -17.26 -0.68
CA ASN A 207 -12.12 -17.90 -1.52
C ASN A 207 -11.47 -18.92 -2.47
N VAL A 208 -12.25 -19.62 -3.29
CA VAL A 208 -11.72 -20.37 -4.43
C VAL A 208 -10.95 -19.44 -5.38
N ALA A 209 -9.89 -19.95 -6.01
CA ALA A 209 -9.06 -19.23 -6.96
C ALA A 209 -9.90 -18.59 -8.08
N ALA A 210 -9.70 -17.29 -8.31
CA ALA A 210 -10.37 -16.53 -9.37
C ALA A 210 -9.82 -16.89 -10.77
N ASN A 211 -8.61 -17.43 -10.85
CA ASN A 211 -7.86 -17.74 -12.06
C ASN A 211 -7.63 -16.54 -12.99
N VAL A 212 -7.54 -15.33 -12.42
CA VAL A 212 -7.18 -14.12 -13.16
C VAL A 212 -5.66 -14.01 -13.26
N LEU A 213 -4.96 -14.32 -12.16
CA LEU A 213 -3.51 -14.38 -12.11
C LEU A 213 -3.08 -15.65 -11.37
N VAL A 214 -3.25 -16.79 -12.04
CA VAL A 214 -3.11 -18.15 -11.48
C VAL A 214 -1.83 -18.36 -10.65
N TYR A 215 -0.72 -17.71 -11.04
CA TYR A 215 0.55 -17.87 -10.36
C TYR A 215 0.62 -17.12 -9.01
N ALA A 216 -0.20 -16.10 -8.80
CA ALA A 216 -0.28 -15.33 -7.54
C ALA A 216 -1.09 -16.07 -6.46
N ALA A 217 -0.86 -17.37 -6.29
CA ALA A 217 -1.60 -18.25 -5.39
C ALA A 217 -1.09 -18.19 -3.93
N ALA A 218 0.08 -17.61 -3.68
CA ALA A 218 0.68 -17.50 -2.35
C ALA A 218 1.32 -16.13 -2.13
N LEU A 219 1.42 -15.72 -0.85
CA LEU A 219 2.14 -14.50 -0.47
C LEU A 219 3.59 -14.56 -0.96
N GLY A 220 4.13 -13.38 -1.29
CA GLY A 220 5.50 -13.26 -1.78
C GLY A 220 5.70 -13.70 -3.24
N TRP A 221 4.67 -14.20 -3.93
CA TRP A 221 4.79 -14.48 -5.37
C TRP A 221 5.23 -13.24 -6.14
N ALA A 222 6.18 -13.44 -7.04
CA ALA A 222 6.81 -12.40 -7.83
C ALA A 222 6.86 -12.85 -9.29
N GLY A 223 6.31 -12.03 -10.18
CA GLY A 223 6.33 -12.25 -11.63
C GLY A 223 6.22 -10.94 -12.41
N GLY A 224 5.98 -11.07 -13.72
CA GLY A 224 5.91 -9.94 -14.65
C GLY A 224 7.25 -9.64 -15.32
N VAL A 225 7.19 -8.84 -16.38
CA VAL A 225 8.34 -8.38 -17.18
C VAL A 225 8.20 -6.90 -17.49
N ASP A 226 9.30 -6.15 -17.38
CA ASP A 226 9.37 -4.73 -17.72
C ASP A 226 9.31 -4.50 -19.24
N ARG A 227 10.00 -5.35 -20.00
CA ARG A 227 9.98 -5.35 -21.47
C ARG A 227 9.60 -6.73 -21.99
N HIS A 228 8.76 -6.75 -23.01
CA HIS A 228 8.33 -7.97 -23.67
C HIS A 228 8.79 -8.00 -25.13
N VAL A 229 9.49 -9.06 -25.50
CA VAL A 229 9.96 -9.31 -26.88
C VAL A 229 8.77 -9.75 -27.72
N LEU A 230 8.42 -8.96 -28.74
CA LEU A 230 7.37 -9.34 -29.68
C LEU A 230 7.91 -10.41 -30.64
N THR A 231 7.37 -11.62 -30.51
CA THR A 231 7.61 -12.72 -31.44
C THR A 231 6.76 -12.56 -32.69
N ILE A 232 7.10 -13.28 -33.76
CA ILE A 232 6.32 -13.28 -35.01
C ILE A 232 4.85 -13.69 -34.74
N ALA A 233 4.62 -14.61 -33.80
CA ALA A 233 3.29 -15.09 -33.44
C ALA A 233 2.42 -14.01 -32.72
N GLU A 234 3.03 -12.99 -32.15
CA GLU A 234 2.34 -11.90 -31.44
C GLU A 234 2.08 -10.68 -32.34
N MET A 235 2.57 -10.70 -33.58
CA MET A 235 2.28 -9.64 -34.55
C MET A 235 0.96 -9.94 -35.28
N PRO A 236 0.06 -8.96 -35.44
CA PRO A 236 -1.10 -9.10 -36.30
C PRO A 236 -0.70 -9.48 -37.74
N SER A 237 -1.49 -10.37 -38.34
CA SER A 237 -1.35 -10.68 -39.76
C SER A 237 -1.51 -9.40 -40.58
N HIS A 238 -0.55 -9.12 -41.44
CA HIS A 238 -0.57 -8.01 -42.36
C HIS A 238 0.10 -8.44 -43.67
N THR A 239 -0.25 -7.77 -44.77
CA THR A 239 0.34 -8.00 -46.08
C THR A 239 0.97 -6.72 -46.59
N HIS A 240 2.10 -6.87 -47.27
CA HIS A 240 2.66 -5.80 -48.08
C HIS A 240 2.22 -6.03 -49.53
N THR A 241 1.71 -4.99 -50.17
CA THR A 241 1.43 -4.99 -51.61
C THR A 241 2.39 -4.03 -52.30
N GLY A 242 2.89 -4.44 -53.45
CA GLY A 242 3.71 -3.60 -54.32
C GLY A 242 3.32 -3.85 -55.77
N SER A 243 3.30 -2.79 -56.56
CA SER A 243 3.12 -2.85 -58.01
C SER A 243 4.28 -2.16 -58.70
N THR A 244 4.70 -2.70 -59.83
CA THR A 244 5.56 -1.97 -60.77
C THR A 244 4.72 -1.00 -61.59
N SER A 245 5.30 0.12 -62.03
CA SER A 245 4.63 0.99 -63.01
C SER A 245 4.41 0.22 -64.32
N ALA A 246 3.35 0.57 -65.04
CA ALA A 246 3.14 0.14 -66.42
C ALA A 246 4.05 0.91 -67.42
N ASP A 247 4.86 1.86 -66.94
CA ASP A 247 5.84 2.62 -67.72
C ASP A 247 6.97 1.70 -68.22
N GLY A 248 6.65 0.87 -69.20
CA GLY A 248 7.54 -0.10 -69.83
C GLY A 248 7.18 -0.37 -71.29
N TYR A 249 6.19 0.35 -71.85
CA TYR A 249 5.95 0.29 -73.30
C TYR A 249 7.17 0.86 -74.01
N HIS A 250 7.99 -0.04 -74.53
CA HIS A 250 9.09 0.28 -75.41
C HIS A 250 9.05 -0.67 -76.59
N GLN A 251 9.48 -0.17 -77.74
CA GLN A 251 9.75 -0.97 -78.92
C GLN A 251 11.22 -0.78 -79.26
N HIS A 252 11.89 -1.82 -79.71
CA HIS A 252 13.27 -1.71 -80.16
C HIS A 252 13.30 -1.27 -81.62
N LEU A 253 14.10 -0.25 -81.91
CA LEU A 253 14.37 0.16 -83.29
C LEU A 253 15.20 -0.91 -83.99
N ILE A 254 14.70 -1.37 -85.13
CA ILE A 254 15.41 -2.16 -86.12
C ILE A 254 15.76 -1.20 -87.26
N PRO A 255 17.03 -0.76 -87.36
CA PRO A 255 17.44 0.10 -88.46
C PRO A 255 17.41 -0.70 -89.76
N THR A 256 16.58 -0.26 -90.71
CA THR A 256 16.43 -0.89 -92.04
C THR A 256 16.81 0.10 -93.14
N ASN A 257 17.21 -0.41 -94.29
CA ASN A 257 17.43 0.42 -95.49
C ASN A 257 16.66 -0.17 -96.66
N ASN A 258 16.31 0.69 -97.62
CA ASN A 258 15.54 0.29 -98.82
C ASN A 258 16.45 0.05 -100.03
N ASN A 259 17.71 -0.30 -99.78
CA ASN A 259 18.66 -0.51 -100.84
C ASN A 259 18.66 -1.98 -101.22
N ASN A 260 18.36 -2.26 -102.49
CA ASN A 260 18.72 -3.52 -103.16
C ASN A 260 20.24 -3.83 -103.12
N ASP A 261 21.06 -2.95 -102.53
CA ASP A 261 22.51 -3.05 -102.39
C ASP A 261 23.00 -2.84 -100.94
N GLY A 262 22.24 -3.29 -99.93
CA GLY A 262 22.71 -3.30 -98.55
C GLY A 262 23.89 -4.27 -98.37
N GLY A 263 25.03 -3.81 -97.85
CA GLY A 263 26.18 -4.66 -97.49
C GLY A 263 25.78 -5.83 -96.55
N PRO A 264 26.65 -6.85 -96.36
CA PRO A 264 26.28 -8.24 -96.06
C PRO A 264 25.42 -8.53 -94.80
N ASN A 265 25.11 -7.53 -93.97
CA ASN A 265 24.39 -7.69 -92.70
C ASN A 265 23.17 -6.74 -92.52
N ALA A 266 22.63 -6.14 -93.59
CA ALA A 266 21.45 -5.28 -93.50
C ALA A 266 20.12 -6.07 -93.57
N ILE A 267 19.11 -5.68 -92.77
CA ILE A 267 17.75 -6.22 -92.85
C ILE A 267 16.97 -5.38 -93.88
N SER A 268 16.50 -6.04 -94.95
CA SER A 268 15.66 -5.45 -96.00
C SER A 268 14.18 -5.41 -95.58
N ALA A 269 13.51 -4.26 -95.74
CA ALA A 269 12.09 -4.11 -95.46
C ALA A 269 11.28 -4.08 -96.78
N GLY A 270 10.38 -5.04 -96.97
CA GLY A 270 9.55 -5.17 -98.19
C GLY A 270 8.35 -4.23 -98.23
N ASP A 271 8.55 -2.93 -97.97
CA ASP A 271 7.47 -1.94 -97.87
C ASP A 271 7.51 -0.94 -99.04
N THR A 272 6.36 -0.57 -99.59
CA THR A 272 6.25 0.17 -100.87
C THR A 272 6.05 1.68 -100.73
N GLY A 273 6.10 2.23 -99.51
CA GLY A 273 5.94 3.66 -99.24
C GLY A 273 7.27 4.44 -99.17
N PRO A 274 7.33 5.70 -99.64
CA PRO A 274 8.53 6.53 -99.50
C PRO A 274 8.70 6.98 -98.04
N ASN A 275 9.88 6.70 -97.47
CA ASN A 275 10.40 7.23 -96.20
C ASN A 275 9.93 6.58 -94.87
N GLN A 276 9.80 5.26 -94.80
CA GLN A 276 9.78 4.56 -93.50
C GLN A 276 11.04 3.72 -93.29
N PHE A 277 12.09 4.32 -92.73
CA PHE A 277 13.41 3.68 -92.50
C PHE A 277 13.54 3.02 -91.12
N ASP A 278 12.69 3.40 -90.17
CA ASP A 278 12.66 2.89 -88.81
C ASP A 278 11.57 1.82 -88.69
N LYS A 279 11.96 0.55 -88.53
CA LYS A 279 11.03 -0.54 -88.21
C LYS A 279 11.15 -0.89 -86.74
N PHE A 280 10.04 -1.23 -86.11
CA PHE A 280 9.99 -1.54 -84.68
C PHE A 280 9.47 -2.95 -84.48
N THR A 281 9.95 -3.64 -83.45
CA THR A 281 9.28 -4.87 -82.99
C THR A 281 7.86 -4.57 -82.51
N ASP A 282 6.96 -5.54 -82.53
CA ASP A 282 5.67 -5.40 -81.83
C ASP A 282 5.91 -5.15 -80.34
N GLY A 283 5.20 -4.17 -79.76
CA GLY A 283 5.26 -3.92 -78.33
C GLY A 283 4.56 -5.05 -77.57
N ALA A 284 5.18 -5.57 -76.51
CA ALA A 284 4.58 -6.62 -75.68
C ALA A 284 3.38 -6.16 -74.81
N GLY A 285 2.89 -4.93 -75.02
CA GLY A 285 1.80 -4.32 -74.26
C GLY A 285 2.21 -3.87 -72.85
N LEU A 286 1.35 -3.05 -72.23
CA LEU A 286 1.51 -2.63 -70.84
C LEU A 286 1.26 -3.84 -69.92
N HIS A 287 2.23 -4.21 -69.09
CA HIS A 287 2.06 -5.24 -68.07
C HIS A 287 2.70 -4.81 -66.74
N THR A 288 2.34 -5.50 -65.66
CA THR A 288 2.86 -5.25 -64.32
C THR A 288 3.33 -6.57 -63.70
N HIS A 289 4.28 -6.48 -62.76
CA HIS A 289 4.73 -7.61 -61.95
C HIS A 289 4.33 -7.42 -60.49
N THR A 290 3.99 -8.52 -59.82
CA THR A 290 3.94 -8.58 -58.36
C THR A 290 5.35 -8.74 -57.80
N LEU A 291 5.70 -7.89 -56.83
CA LEU A 291 6.94 -7.97 -56.07
C LEU A 291 6.66 -8.48 -54.66
N THR A 292 7.51 -9.35 -54.14
CA THR A 292 7.49 -9.78 -52.72
C THR A 292 8.47 -8.92 -51.93
N THR A 293 8.03 -8.33 -50.81
CA THR A 293 8.89 -7.53 -49.91
C THR A 293 8.97 -8.23 -48.54
N ASP A 294 10.11 -8.84 -48.21
CA ASP A 294 10.39 -9.36 -46.85
C ASP A 294 11.17 -8.29 -46.05
N ALA A 295 10.96 -8.04 -44.76
CA ALA A 295 11.05 -9.02 -43.67
C ALA A 295 9.87 -8.97 -42.68
N THR A 296 9.56 -10.13 -42.09
CA THR A 296 8.57 -10.28 -41.01
C THR A 296 9.24 -10.33 -39.64
N GLY A 297 8.88 -9.39 -38.78
CA GLY A 297 9.32 -9.35 -37.39
C GLY A 297 10.71 -8.74 -37.21
N GLY A 298 11.04 -8.45 -35.96
CA GLY A 298 12.35 -7.92 -35.58
C GLY A 298 12.79 -8.28 -34.15
N GLY A 299 11.94 -9.00 -33.39
CA GLY A 299 12.24 -9.39 -32.01
C GLY A 299 12.50 -8.22 -31.07
N ALA A 300 12.07 -7.01 -31.44
CA ALA A 300 12.30 -5.83 -30.63
C ALA A 300 11.41 -5.87 -29.38
N ALA A 301 12.00 -5.65 -28.21
CA ALA A 301 11.26 -5.60 -26.97
C ALA A 301 10.55 -4.25 -26.81
N HIS A 302 9.25 -4.29 -26.56
CA HIS A 302 8.45 -3.11 -26.25
C HIS A 302 8.30 -2.92 -24.74
N ASN A 303 8.02 -1.68 -24.32
CA ASN A 303 7.71 -1.37 -22.95
C ASN A 303 6.39 -2.04 -22.55
N ASN A 304 6.42 -2.87 -21.51
CA ASN A 304 5.25 -3.51 -20.92
C ASN A 304 4.85 -2.85 -19.58
N LEU A 305 5.61 -1.85 -19.14
CA LEU A 305 5.32 -1.09 -17.93
C LEU A 305 4.22 -0.05 -18.18
N GLN A 306 3.15 -0.14 -17.39
CA GLN A 306 2.11 0.89 -17.31
C GLN A 306 2.67 2.22 -16.76
N PRO A 307 2.06 3.38 -17.06
CA PRO A 307 2.45 4.65 -16.42
C PRO A 307 2.50 4.50 -14.89
N SER A 308 3.66 4.73 -14.29
CA SER A 308 3.93 4.39 -12.89
C SER A 308 4.75 5.47 -12.18
N MET A 309 4.55 5.62 -10.86
CA MET A 309 5.32 6.51 -9.99
C MET A 309 5.81 5.75 -8.76
N ALA A 310 7.09 5.91 -8.42
CA ALA A 310 7.70 5.22 -7.30
C ALA A 310 7.41 5.92 -5.96
N VAL A 311 7.09 5.12 -4.95
CA VAL A 311 6.93 5.48 -3.54
C VAL A 311 7.56 4.38 -2.69
N THR A 312 7.92 4.69 -1.45
CA THR A 312 8.45 3.67 -0.54
C THR A 312 7.29 2.93 0.12
N ILE A 313 7.35 1.60 0.06
CA ILE A 313 6.41 0.71 0.74
C ILE A 313 6.97 0.32 2.11
N TYR A 314 6.18 0.58 3.15
CA TYR A 314 6.49 0.23 4.52
C TYR A 314 5.49 -0.80 5.07
N ILE A 315 5.97 -1.67 5.95
CA ILE A 315 5.18 -2.62 6.73
C ILE A 315 5.23 -2.26 8.22
N ARG A 316 4.08 -2.34 8.89
CA ARG A 316 3.94 -2.00 10.31
C ARG A 316 4.63 -3.06 11.17
N LEU A 317 5.49 -2.63 12.10
CA LEU A 317 6.07 -3.48 13.13
C LEU A 317 5.02 -3.95 14.12
#